data_AF-A0A7C9VRY3-F1
#
_entry.id   AF-A0A7C9VRY3-F1
#
_cell.length_a   1.000
_cell.length_b   1.000
_cell.length_c   1.000
_cell.angle_alpha   90.00
_cell.angle_beta   90.00
_cell.angle_gamma   90.00
#
_symmetry.space_group_name_H-M   'P 1'
#
loop_
_entity.id
_entity.type
_entity.pdbx_description
1 polymer ?
#
loop_
_entity_poly.entity_id
_entity_poly.type
_entity_poly.pdbx_seq_one_letter_code
_entity_poly.pdbx_strand_id
1 'polypeptide(L)'
;IWAKLDQVHAKHPDMVLLHGGSPKGAERIASRWADHRKVPQVAFKPDWTRHAKAAPFKRNDQMLDVLPIGVMRFPGTGIQDNLADKAKKLGIPVWHFGAGAS
;
A
#
# COMPACT_ATOMS: atom_id res chain seq x y z
N ILE A 1 -6.97 -9.62 -4.92
CA ILE A 1 -6.08 -9.10 -3.85
C ILE A 1 -5.38 -10.25 -3.14
N TRP A 2 -6.09 -11.13 -2.43
CA TRP A 2 -5.51 -12.28 -1.70
C TRP A 2 -4.54 -13.11 -2.54
N ALA A 3 -4.98 -13.63 -3.68
CA ALA A 3 -4.11 -14.43 -4.56
C ALA A 3 -2.84 -13.68 -5.00
N LYS A 4 -2.91 -12.35 -5.17
CA LYS A 4 -1.74 -11.56 -5.55
C LYS A 4 -0.78 -11.35 -4.39
N LEU A 5 -1.32 -11.12 -3.19
CA LEU A 5 -0.52 -11.05 -1.97
C LEU A 5 0.14 -12.40 -1.68
N ASP A 6 -0.58 -13.52 -1.86
CA ASP A 6 -0.01 -14.87 -1.75
C ASP A 6 1.14 -15.08 -2.76
N GLN A 7 1.00 -14.61 -4.00
CA GLN A 7 2.10 -14.67 -5.00
C GLN A 7 3.34 -13.85 -4.59
N VAL A 8 3.14 -12.67 -4.00
CA VAL A 8 4.26 -11.83 -3.54
C VAL A 8 4.92 -12.45 -2.32
N HIS A 9 4.13 -12.94 -1.36
CA HIS A 9 4.62 -13.62 -0.16
C HIS A 9 5.40 -14.89 -0.49
N ALA A 10 4.95 -15.66 -1.49
CA ALA A 10 5.70 -16.83 -1.95
C ALA A 10 7.11 -16.47 -2.48
N LYS A 11 7.30 -15.26 -3.01
CA LYS A 11 8.59 -14.75 -3.48
C LYS A 11 9.39 -14.03 -2.39
N HIS A 12 8.70 -13.47 -1.41
CA HIS A 12 9.26 -12.67 -0.32
C HIS A 12 8.64 -13.14 1.01
N PRO A 13 9.06 -14.31 1.54
CA PRO A 13 8.46 -14.90 2.73
C PRO A 13 8.62 -14.03 3.99
N ASP A 14 9.69 -13.24 4.07
CA ASP A 14 9.96 -12.34 5.19
C ASP A 14 9.37 -10.93 4.99
N MET A 15 8.45 -10.77 4.04
CA MET A 15 7.87 -9.46 3.74
C MET A 15 7.09 -8.88 4.92
N VAL A 16 7.09 -7.55 5.01
CA VAL A 16 6.19 -6.79 5.89
C VAL A 16 5.19 -6.04 5.01
N LEU A 17 3.89 -6.17 5.31
CA LEU A 17 2.85 -5.46 4.58
C LEU A 17 2.67 -4.03 5.10
N LEU A 18 2.93 -3.03 4.26
CA LEU A 18 2.65 -1.63 4.57
C LEU A 18 1.31 -1.22 3.93
N HIS A 19 0.46 -0.51 4.67
CA HIS A 19 -0.83 -0.03 4.15
C HIS A 19 -1.32 1.23 4.87
N GLY A 20 -2.29 1.94 4.28
CA GLY A 20 -2.80 3.22 4.79
C GLY A 20 -3.77 3.15 5.97
N GLY A 21 -4.03 1.95 6.48
CA GLY A 21 -4.94 1.75 7.62
C GLY A 21 -6.43 2.01 7.36
N SER A 22 -6.88 2.14 6.11
CA SER A 22 -8.30 2.34 5.82
C SER A 22 -9.14 1.13 6.28
N PRO A 23 -10.27 1.36 6.99
CA PRO A 23 -11.17 0.28 7.42
C PRO A 23 -12.05 -0.26 6.30
N LYS A 24 -11.84 0.14 5.04
CA LYS A 24 -12.63 -0.28 3.87
C LYS A 24 -11.74 -0.52 2.65
N GLY A 25 -12.29 -1.20 1.65
CA GLY A 25 -11.64 -1.40 0.36
C GLY A 25 -10.38 -2.26 0.40
N ALA A 26 -9.47 -2.00 -0.53
CA ALA A 26 -8.27 -2.82 -0.75
C ALA A 26 -7.35 -2.91 0.49
N GLU A 27 -7.17 -1.80 1.22
CA GLU A 27 -6.31 -1.77 2.40
C GLU A 27 -6.86 -2.66 3.53
N ARG A 28 -8.19 -2.67 3.77
CA ARG A 28 -8.79 -3.62 4.72
C ARG A 28 -8.62 -5.07 4.28
N ILE A 29 -8.81 -5.35 2.99
CA ILE A 29 -8.68 -6.72 2.45
C ILE A 29 -7.23 -7.20 2.60
N ALA A 30 -6.24 -6.34 2.33
CA ALA A 30 -4.83 -6.65 2.50
C ALA A 30 -4.45 -6.86 3.97
N SER A 31 -4.95 -6.00 4.87
CA SER A 31 -4.74 -6.16 6.31
C SER A 31 -5.31 -7.48 6.85
N ARG A 32 -6.51 -7.89 6.40
CA ARG A 32 -7.08 -9.19 6.76
C ARG A 32 -6.32 -10.38 6.19
N TRP A 33 -5.77 -10.25 4.98
CA TRP A 33 -4.89 -11.26 4.43
C TRP A 33 -3.62 -11.41 5.29
N ALA A 34 -3.01 -10.30 5.73
CA ALA A 34 -1.82 -10.34 6.58
C ALA A 34 -2.10 -10.99 7.94
N ASP A 35 -3.23 -10.64 8.59
CA ASP A 35 -3.70 -11.32 9.80
C ASP A 35 -3.79 -12.83 9.60
N HIS A 36 -4.44 -13.26 8.51
CA HIS A 36 -4.68 -14.68 8.22
C HIS A 36 -3.41 -15.45 7.87
N ARG A 37 -2.46 -14.82 7.17
CA ARG A 37 -1.18 -15.43 6.79
C ARG A 37 -0.09 -15.25 7.84
N LYS A 38 -0.38 -14.55 8.95
CA LYS A 38 0.58 -14.18 10.00
C LYS A 38 1.76 -13.36 9.46
N VAL A 39 1.50 -12.55 8.44
CA VAL A 39 2.49 -11.63 7.87
C VAL A 39 2.51 -10.36 8.71
N PRO A 40 3.67 -9.88 9.18
CA PRO A 40 3.76 -8.61 9.90
C PRO A 40 3.20 -7.46 9.05
N GLN A 41 2.46 -6.55 9.67
CA GLN A 41 1.89 -5.40 8.95
C GLN A 41 2.06 -4.09 9.73
N VAL A 42 2.27 -3.00 8.99
CA VAL A 42 2.39 -1.64 9.54
C VAL A 42 1.36 -0.74 8.87
N ALA A 43 0.49 -0.14 9.69
CA ALA A 43 -0.56 0.76 9.24
C ALA A 43 -0.11 2.23 9.37
N PHE A 44 0.10 2.90 8.24
CA PHE A 44 0.38 4.34 8.18
C PHE A 44 -0.94 5.10 8.14
N LYS A 45 -1.53 5.37 9.31
CA LYS A 45 -2.80 6.10 9.41
C LYS A 45 -2.58 7.59 9.14
N PRO A 46 -3.51 8.27 8.43
CA PRO A 46 -3.41 9.71 8.19
C PRO A 46 -3.53 10.50 9.50
N ASP A 47 -2.56 11.38 9.76
CA ASP A 47 -2.62 12.36 10.86
C ASP A 47 -3.40 13.60 10.44
N TRP A 48 -4.71 13.57 10.67
CA TRP A 48 -5.61 14.68 10.35
C TRP A 48 -5.36 15.91 11.21
N THR A 49 -4.89 15.73 12.45
CA THR A 49 -4.63 16.86 13.37
C THR A 49 -3.49 17.73 12.89
N ARG A 50 -2.45 17.10 12.34
CA ARG A 50 -1.24 17.79 11.88
C ARG A 50 -1.31 18.27 10.43
N HIS A 51 -2.05 17.55 9.58
CA HIS A 51 -1.98 17.75 8.13
C HIS A 51 -3.33 18.04 7.46
N ALA A 52 -4.44 18.03 8.20
CA ALA A 52 -5.79 18.30 7.68
C ALA A 52 -6.06 17.56 6.35
N LYS A 53 -6.47 18.28 5.30
CA LYS A 53 -6.77 17.71 3.97
C LYS A 53 -5.57 17.03 3.29
N ALA A 54 -4.34 17.35 3.68
CA ALA A 54 -3.13 16.74 3.13
C ALA A 54 -2.73 15.43 3.83
N ALA A 55 -3.39 15.07 4.95
CA ALA A 55 -3.04 13.90 5.76
C ALA A 55 -2.95 12.58 4.96
N PRO A 56 -3.88 12.28 4.03
CA PRO A 56 -3.79 11.06 3.22
C PRO A 56 -2.58 11.02 2.29
N PHE A 57 -2.11 12.17 1.82
CA PHE A 57 -0.94 12.26 0.94
C PHE A 57 0.37 12.25 1.74
N LYS A 58 0.39 12.86 2.93
CA LYS A 58 1.54 12.88 3.82
C LYS A 58 1.85 11.51 4.42
N ARG A 59 0.83 10.70 4.74
CA ARG A 59 1.07 9.30 5.13
C ARG A 59 1.72 8.46 4.03
N ASN A 60 1.49 8.79 2.76
CA ASN A 60 2.13 8.08 1.63
C ASN A 60 3.62 8.43 1.56
N ASP A 61 3.99 9.69 1.84
CA ASP A 61 5.39 10.09 1.95
C ASP A 61 6.08 9.27 3.03
N GLN A 62 5.52 9.27 4.24
CA GLN A 62 6.04 8.49 5.37
C GLN A 62 6.12 6.98 5.07
N MET A 63 5.15 6.43 4.34
CA MET A 63 5.17 5.02 3.93
C MET A 63 6.25 4.72 2.90
N LEU A 64 6.63 5.67 2.05
CA LEU A 64 7.68 5.49 1.05
C LEU A 64 9.08 5.79 1.60
N ASP A 65 9.17 6.62 2.64
CA ASP A 65 10.42 6.93 3.34
C ASP A 65 11.06 5.69 4.01
N VAL A 66 10.28 4.63 4.26
CA VAL A 66 10.81 3.34 4.72
C VAL A 66 11.40 2.47 3.59
N LEU A 67 11.40 3.00 2.36
CA LEU A 67 11.98 2.38 1.16
C LEU A 67 11.49 0.94 0.91
N PRO A 68 10.16 0.74 0.68
CA PRO A 68 9.64 -0.58 0.38
C PRO A 68 10.24 -1.13 -0.92
N ILE A 69 10.46 -2.45 -0.96
CA ILE A 69 10.97 -3.15 -2.15
C ILE A 69 10.05 -3.06 -3.37
N GLY A 70 8.78 -2.70 -3.17
CA GLY A 70 7.82 -2.48 -4.23
C GLY A 70 6.44 -2.08 -3.72
N VAL A 71 5.62 -1.54 -4.61
CA VAL A 71 4.27 -1.04 -4.31
C VAL A 71 3.24 -1.76 -5.16
N MET A 72 2.16 -2.21 -4.53
CA MET A 72 0.99 -2.78 -5.21
C MET A 72 -0.15 -1.76 -5.23
N ARG A 73 -0.40 -1.12 -6.37
CA ARG A 73 -1.49 -0.16 -6.55
C ARG A 73 -2.75 -0.91 -6.99
N PHE A 74 -3.76 -0.91 -6.13
CA PHE A 74 -5.12 -1.35 -6.47
C PHE A 74 -5.98 -0.16 -6.92
N PRO A 75 -7.11 -0.38 -7.63
CA PRO A 75 -7.95 0.71 -8.08
C PRO A 75 -8.52 1.47 -6.88
N GLY A 76 -8.66 2.77 -7.03
CA GLY A 76 -9.09 3.63 -5.93
C GLY A 76 -9.22 5.08 -6.37
N THR A 77 -8.83 5.97 -5.47
CA THR A 77 -8.88 7.42 -5.64
C THR A 77 -7.51 7.97 -6.03
N GLY A 78 -7.41 9.28 -6.23
CA GLY A 78 -6.12 9.96 -6.44
C GLY A 78 -5.10 9.78 -5.31
N ILE A 79 -5.50 9.29 -4.12
CA ILE A 79 -4.56 8.94 -3.04
C ILE A 79 -3.70 7.72 -3.42
N GLN A 80 -4.31 6.72 -4.07
CA GLN A 80 -3.60 5.51 -4.53
C GLN A 80 -2.69 5.83 -5.71
N ASP A 81 -3.13 6.72 -6.59
CA ASP A 81 -2.32 7.17 -7.73
C ASP A 81 -1.13 8.01 -7.25
N ASN A 82 -1.35 8.89 -6.27
CA ASN A 82 -0.26 9.63 -5.64
C ASN A 82 0.81 8.72 -5.02
N LEU A 83 0.41 7.63 -4.37
CA LEU A 83 1.37 6.65 -3.82
C LEU A 83 2.19 6.01 -4.95
N ALA A 84 1.53 5.57 -6.02
CA ALA A 84 2.19 4.95 -7.17
C ALA A 84 3.15 5.92 -7.89
N ASP A 85 2.73 7.16 -8.11
CA ASP A 85 3.54 8.17 -8.79
C ASP A 85 4.79 8.54 -7.97
N LYS A 86 4.64 8.68 -6.64
CA LYS A 86 5.78 8.94 -5.75
C LYS A 86 6.73 7.75 -5.69
N ALA A 87 6.22 6.51 -5.61
CA ALA A 87 7.04 5.32 -5.63
C ALA A 87 7.86 5.22 -6.93
N LYS A 88 7.23 5.46 -8.09
CA LYS A 88 7.92 5.52 -9.39
C LYS A 88 9.04 6.56 -9.40
N LYS A 89 8.80 7.75 -8.86
CA LYS A 89 9.82 8.82 -8.76
C LYS A 89 11.02 8.42 -7.91
N LEU A 90 10.82 7.55 -6.92
CA LEU A 90 11.88 7.01 -6.06
C LEU A 90 12.56 5.77 -6.65
N GLY A 91 12.19 5.34 -7.87
CA GLY A 91 12.71 4.12 -8.49
C GLY A 91 12.14 2.82 -7.88
N ILE A 92 11.11 2.91 -7.05
CA ILE A 92 10.47 1.75 -6.43
C ILE A 92 9.52 1.09 -7.46
N PRO A 93 9.65 -0.22 -7.71
CA PRO A 93 8.76 -0.93 -8.64
C PRO A 93 7.29 -0.81 -8.22
N VAL A 94 6.40 -0.50 -9.18
CA VAL A 94 4.96 -0.40 -8.94
C VAL A 94 4.19 -1.35 -9.82
N TRP A 95 3.47 -2.29 -9.19
CA TRP A 95 2.53 -3.18 -9.88
C TRP A 95 1.11 -2.63 -9.78
N HIS A 96 0.45 -2.46 -10.92
CA HIS A 96 -0.91 -1.95 -11.00
C HIS A 96 -1.87 -3.14 -11.12
N PHE A 97 -2.92 -3.16 -10.29
CA PHE A 97 -3.94 -4.20 -10.28
C PHE A 97 -5.31 -3.58 -10.46
N GLY A 98 -6.19 -4.27 -11.19
CA GLY A 98 -7.57 -3.86 -11.49
C GLY A 98 -7.68 -2.89 -12.66
N ALA A 99 -8.86 -2.93 -13.32
CA ALA A 99 -9.09 -2.58 -14.73
C ALA A 99 -8.37 -1.33 -15.25
N GLY A 100 -7.60 -1.58 -16.31
CA GLY A 100 -6.75 -0.63 -17.02
C GLY A 100 -5.63 -1.36 -17.74
N ALA A 101 -5.95 -2.48 -18.39
CA ALA A 101 -5.16 -2.91 -19.53
C ALA A 101 -5.54 -1.97 -20.67
N SER A 102 -4.58 -1.18 -21.13
CA SER A 102 -4.49 -0.64 -22.48
C SER A 102 -3.02 -0.43 -22.76
#